data_AF-A0A920IW45-F1
#
_entry.id   AF-A0A920IW45-F1
#
_cell.length_a   1.000
_cell.length_b   1.000
_cell.length_c   1.000
_cell.angle_alpha   90.00
_cell.angle_beta   90.00
_cell.angle_gamma   90.00
#
_symmetry.space_group_name_H-M   'P 1'
#
loop_
_entity.id
_entity.type
_entity.pdbx_description
1 polymer ?
#
loop_
_entity_poly.entity_id
_entity_poly.type
_entity_poly.pdbx_seq_one_letter_code
_entity_poly.pdbx_strand_id
1 'polypeptide(L)'
;MEGRASGTFGDEMAKDYIKNSLKMLLYPQKEQLKSKSIMFPQKEKWNLKPEDMTVKTYNILTLPGNDPILKDEYVVIGGHYDGGAALRQLKKLSGDKIYNNADDNASGTATVLELFEKYASTNSNKRTLVSYFWRGRARIIRIKILC
;
A
#
# COMPACT_ATOMS: atom_id res chain seq x y z
N MET A 1 -15.74 -3.15 -13.43
CA MET A 1 -14.75 -3.56 -12.41
C MET A 1 -15.49 -3.92 -11.15
N GLU A 2 -15.10 -4.94 -10.38
CA GLU A 2 -15.85 -5.40 -9.19
C GLU A 2 -15.48 -4.67 -7.87
N GLY A 3 -14.70 -3.58 -7.97
CA GLY A 3 -14.13 -2.90 -6.80
C GLY A 3 -12.97 -3.68 -6.19
N ARG A 4 -12.34 -3.12 -5.16
CA ARG A 4 -11.14 -3.71 -4.53
C ARG A 4 -11.27 -3.77 -3.01
N ALA A 5 -12.44 -4.17 -2.55
CA ALA A 5 -12.75 -4.31 -1.12
C ALA A 5 -11.88 -5.39 -0.47
N SER A 6 -11.42 -5.17 0.76
CA SER A 6 -10.53 -6.11 1.44
C SER A 6 -11.07 -7.55 1.42
N GLY A 7 -10.26 -8.50 0.94
CA GLY A 7 -10.62 -9.92 0.81
C GLY A 7 -11.38 -10.31 -0.46
N THR A 8 -11.68 -9.37 -1.36
CA THR A 8 -12.30 -9.71 -2.66
C THR A 8 -11.26 -10.06 -3.73
N PHE A 9 -11.71 -10.62 -4.85
CA PHE A 9 -10.82 -10.93 -5.99
C PHE A 9 -10.14 -9.65 -6.53
N GLY A 10 -10.85 -8.53 -6.63
CA GLY A 10 -10.27 -7.23 -6.98
C GLY A 10 -9.20 -6.69 -6.02
N ASP A 11 -9.26 -7.03 -4.72
CA ASP A 11 -8.19 -6.72 -3.74
C ASP A 11 -6.94 -7.59 -3.97
N GLU A 12 -7.12 -8.86 -4.31
CA GLU A 12 -6.00 -9.73 -4.72
C GLU A 12 -5.35 -9.25 -6.03
N MET A 13 -6.16 -8.86 -7.03
CA MET A 13 -5.65 -8.29 -8.29
C MET A 13 -4.89 -6.98 -8.06
N ALA A 14 -5.39 -6.08 -7.21
CA ALA A 14 -4.72 -4.83 -6.89
C ALA A 14 -3.36 -5.07 -6.23
N LYS A 15 -3.29 -6.01 -5.28
CA LYS A 15 -2.04 -6.43 -4.64
C LYS A 15 -1.04 -6.98 -5.66
N ASP A 16 -1.49 -7.87 -6.55
CA ASP A 16 -0.62 -8.49 -7.54
C ASP A 16 -0.14 -7.48 -8.59
N TYR A 17 -1.00 -6.53 -8.98
CA TYR A 17 -0.62 -5.41 -9.83
C TYR A 17 0.51 -4.59 -9.19
N ILE A 18 0.32 -4.10 -7.96
CA ILE A 18 1.33 -3.31 -7.24
C ILE A 18 2.65 -4.08 -7.14
N LYS A 19 2.59 -5.37 -6.80
CA LYS A 19 3.77 -6.24 -6.71
C LYS A 19 4.50 -6.33 -8.05
N ASN A 20 3.77 -6.55 -9.14
CA ASN A 20 4.35 -6.71 -10.47
C ASN A 20 4.92 -5.39 -10.99
N SER A 21 4.24 -4.26 -10.76
CA SER A 21 4.76 -2.93 -11.08
C SER A 21 6.09 -2.68 -10.36
N LEU A 22 6.14 -2.87 -9.04
CA LEU A 22 7.37 -2.70 -8.26
C LEU A 22 8.49 -3.66 -8.70
N LYS A 23 8.17 -4.89 -9.09
CA LYS A 23 9.15 -5.84 -9.64
C LYS A 23 9.75 -5.35 -10.94
N MET A 24 8.92 -4.80 -11.84
CA MET A 24 9.40 -4.26 -13.10
C MET A 24 10.33 -3.07 -12.88
N LEU A 25 10.02 -2.19 -11.92
CA LEU A 25 10.89 -1.08 -11.54
C LEU A 25 12.28 -1.53 -11.06
N LEU A 26 12.34 -2.67 -10.38
CA LEU A 26 13.56 -3.26 -9.88
C LEU A 26 14.32 -4.08 -10.94
N TYR A 27 13.83 -4.25 -12.16
CA TYR A 27 14.59 -5.03 -13.15
C TYR A 27 15.57 -4.11 -13.90
N PRO A 28 16.90 -4.35 -13.89
CA PRO A 28 17.63 -5.54 -13.43
C PRO A 28 18.26 -5.46 -12.02
N GLN A 29 18.04 -4.38 -11.28
CA GLN A 29 18.49 -4.20 -9.90
C GLN A 29 17.78 -5.22 -8.96
N LYS A 30 18.36 -6.42 -8.82
CA LYS A 30 17.85 -7.57 -8.04
C LYS A 30 17.65 -7.33 -6.52
N GLU A 31 17.37 -6.11 -6.07
CA GLU A 31 17.01 -5.87 -4.68
C GLU A 31 15.71 -6.60 -4.32
N GLN A 32 15.75 -7.26 -3.18
CA GLN A 32 14.70 -8.14 -2.72
C GLN A 32 13.49 -7.30 -2.35
N LEU A 33 12.42 -7.36 -3.15
CA LEU A 33 11.07 -7.03 -2.69
C LEU A 33 10.79 -7.84 -1.43
N LYS A 34 10.87 -7.19 -0.27
CA LYS A 34 10.60 -7.82 1.02
C LYS A 34 9.13 -7.59 1.33
N SER A 35 8.30 -8.60 1.13
CA SER A 35 6.94 -8.60 1.66
C SER A 35 7.00 -9.04 3.12
N LYS A 36 6.76 -8.11 4.05
CA LYS A 36 6.54 -8.44 5.46
C LYS A 36 5.08 -8.22 5.79
N SER A 37 4.41 -9.24 6.31
CA SER A 37 3.09 -9.11 6.92
C SER A 37 3.27 -8.71 8.37
N ILE A 38 2.69 -7.58 8.78
CA ILE A 38 2.69 -7.13 10.18
C ILE A 38 1.24 -7.09 10.64
N MET A 39 0.91 -7.90 11.66
CA MET A 39 -0.42 -7.85 12.28
C MET A 39 -0.46 -6.72 13.32
N PHE A 40 -1.41 -5.79 13.18
CA PHE A 40 -1.68 -4.77 14.18
C PHE A 40 -2.99 -5.10 14.91
N PRO A 41 -3.02 -5.20 16.25
CA PRO A 41 -4.27 -5.31 16.98
C PRO A 41 -4.97 -3.94 16.98
N GLN A 42 -6.09 -3.82 16.27
CA GLN A 42 -6.89 -2.59 16.30
C GLN A 42 -7.71 -2.54 17.60
N LYS A 43 -7.31 -1.70 18.55
CA LYS A 43 -8.13 -1.34 19.71
C LYS A 43 -8.94 -0.09 19.35
N GLU A 44 -10.21 -0.26 18.94
CA GLU A 44 -11.38 0.51 19.44
C GLU A 44 -12.62 0.48 18.51
N LYS A 45 -13.77 0.19 19.15
CA LYS A 45 -15.13 0.74 18.94
C LYS A 45 -15.98 0.37 17.72
N TRP A 46 -15.73 -0.76 17.06
CA TRP A 46 -16.74 -1.34 16.16
C TRP A 46 -16.80 -2.85 16.40
N ASN A 47 -18.00 -3.44 16.38
CA ASN A 47 -18.23 -4.90 16.46
C ASN A 47 -17.70 -5.59 15.19
N LEU A 48 -16.42 -5.40 14.88
CA LEU A 48 -15.70 -6.05 13.79
C LEU A 48 -15.20 -7.39 14.28
N LYS A 49 -15.26 -8.40 13.42
CA LYS A 49 -14.72 -9.72 13.77
C LYS A 49 -13.19 -9.62 13.83
N PRO A 50 -12.50 -10.45 14.62
CA PRO A 50 -11.04 -10.47 14.68
C PRO A 50 -10.35 -10.64 13.33
N GLU A 51 -10.97 -11.32 12.37
CA GLU A 51 -10.48 -11.42 11.00
C GLU A 51 -10.40 -10.04 10.30
N ASP A 52 -11.35 -9.16 10.58
CA ASP A 52 -11.45 -7.78 10.06
C ASP A 52 -10.50 -6.80 10.81
N MET A 53 -9.91 -7.24 11.92
CA MET A 53 -8.94 -6.46 12.72
C MET A 53 -7.48 -6.67 12.26
N THR A 54 -7.26 -7.38 11.16
CA THR A 54 -5.91 -7.65 10.62
C THR A 54 -5.61 -6.79 9.39
N VAL A 55 -4.65 -5.88 9.52
CA VAL A 55 -4.07 -5.16 8.37
C VAL A 55 -2.94 -6.01 7.82
N LYS A 56 -3.18 -6.71 6.71
CA LYS A 56 -2.08 -7.36 5.99
C LYS A 56 -1.35 -6.31 5.15
N THR A 57 -0.07 -6.17 5.41
CA THR A 57 0.84 -5.26 4.72
C THR A 57 1.55 -6.04 3.61
N TYR A 58 1.63 -5.45 2.43
CA TYR A 58 2.20 -6.13 1.28
C TYR A 58 3.17 -5.20 0.57
N ASN A 59 4.37 -5.73 0.33
CA ASN A 59 5.40 -5.16 -0.52
C ASN A 59 6.06 -3.89 0.04
N ILE A 60 7.34 -4.03 0.35
CA ILE A 60 8.26 -2.93 0.65
C ILE A 60 9.29 -2.94 -0.47
N LEU A 61 9.31 -1.88 -1.27
CA LEU A 61 10.44 -1.53 -2.12
C LEU A 61 11.32 -0.57 -1.33
N THR A 62 12.62 -0.83 -1.27
CA THR A 62 13.60 0.10 -0.72
C THR A 62 14.47 0.59 -1.86
N LEU A 63 14.70 1.89 -1.95
CA LEU A 63 15.64 2.51 -2.88
C LEU A 63 16.73 3.18 -2.05
N PRO A 64 17.99 2.69 -2.06
CA PRO A 64 19.08 3.28 -1.30
C PRO A 64 19.30 4.75 -1.65
N GLY A 65 19.60 5.58 -0.64
CA GLY A 65 20.02 6.95 -0.86
C GLY A 65 21.42 7.03 -1.49
N ASN A 66 21.63 8.03 -2.34
CA ASN A 66 22.91 8.22 -3.05
C ASN A 66 23.87 9.22 -2.37
N ASP A 67 23.46 9.85 -1.27
CA ASP A 67 24.26 10.84 -0.55
C ASP A 67 25.03 10.17 0.60
N PRO A 68 26.35 10.38 0.73
CA PRO A 68 27.16 9.68 1.73
C PRO A 68 26.78 10.00 3.18
N ILE A 69 26.11 11.13 3.42
CA ILE A 69 25.67 11.57 4.74
C ILE A 69 24.20 11.18 4.96
N LEU A 70 23.35 11.38 3.94
CA LEU A 70 21.89 11.24 4.10
C LEU A 70 21.35 9.84 3.77
N LYS A 71 22.16 8.94 3.20
CA LYS A 71 21.69 7.59 2.81
C LYS A 71 21.12 6.75 3.96
N ASP A 72 21.55 7.02 5.20
CA ASP A 72 21.09 6.30 6.39
C ASP A 72 19.82 6.93 7.01
N GLU A 73 19.31 8.03 6.43
CA GLU A 73 18.00 8.58 6.75
C GLU A 73 16.92 7.95 5.85
N TYR A 74 15.84 7.48 6.48
CA TYR A 74 14.76 6.76 5.80
C TYR A 74 13.52 7.63 5.63
N VAL A 75 13.02 7.73 4.41
CA VAL A 75 11.73 8.36 4.10
C VAL A 75 10.75 7.26 3.69
N VAL A 76 9.71 7.08 4.50
CA VAL A 76 8.67 6.07 4.23
C VAL A 76 7.47 6.75 3.57
N ILE A 77 7.09 6.27 2.40
CA ILE A 77 5.97 6.78 1.62
C ILE A 77 5.02 5.62 1.35
N GLY A 78 3.73 5.81 1.60
CA GLY A 78 2.79 4.72 1.51
C GLY A 78 1.35 5.13 1.29
N GLY A 79 0.54 4.15 0.90
CA GLY A 79 -0.91 4.30 0.75
C GLY A 79 -1.62 2.96 0.93
N HIS A 80 -2.87 3.01 1.42
CA HIS A 80 -3.71 1.83 1.42
C HIS A 80 -4.29 1.58 0.02
N TYR A 81 -4.29 0.32 -0.40
CA TYR A 81 -4.73 -0.06 -1.75
C TYR A 81 -6.06 -0.82 -1.75
N ASP A 82 -6.61 -1.15 -0.59
CA ASP A 82 -7.96 -1.68 -0.47
C ASP A 82 -8.99 -0.56 -0.62
N GLY A 83 -10.18 -0.92 -1.09
CA GLY A 83 -11.34 -0.04 -1.20
C GLY A 83 -12.31 -0.30 -0.07
N GLY A 84 -13.13 0.69 0.27
CA GLY A 84 -14.26 0.49 1.17
C GLY A 84 -15.22 -0.59 0.63
N ALA A 85 -15.55 -1.56 1.47
CA ALA A 85 -16.58 -2.54 1.18
C ALA A 85 -17.96 -1.87 1.34
N ALA A 86 -18.74 -1.85 0.27
CA ALA A 86 -20.04 -1.19 0.27
C ALA A 86 -21.15 -2.09 0.86
N LEU A 87 -20.81 -2.85 1.91
CA LEU A 87 -21.59 -4.01 2.39
C LEU A 87 -22.88 -3.64 3.15
N ARG A 88 -23.05 -2.38 3.56
CA ARG A 88 -24.26 -1.95 4.28
C ARG A 88 -25.11 -0.89 3.58
N GLN A 89 -24.52 -0.01 2.77
CA GLN A 89 -25.23 1.15 2.22
C GLN A 89 -25.89 0.88 0.85
N LEU A 90 -25.46 -0.15 0.12
CA LEU A 90 -25.93 -0.42 -1.25
C LEU A 90 -27.15 -1.33 -1.38
N LYS A 91 -27.67 -1.90 -0.28
CA LYS A 91 -28.93 -2.64 -0.34
C LYS A 91 -30.11 -1.75 -0.76
N LYS A 92 -29.96 -0.42 -0.68
CA LYS A 92 -31.01 0.57 -0.96
C LYS A 92 -30.82 1.39 -2.24
N LEU A 93 -29.73 1.22 -2.99
CA LEU A 93 -29.45 2.00 -4.20
C LEU A 93 -29.69 1.18 -5.46
N SER A 94 -30.50 1.71 -6.38
CA SER A 94 -30.67 1.22 -7.76
C SER A 94 -29.59 1.81 -8.65
N GLY A 95 -28.78 0.98 -9.32
CA GLY A 95 -27.68 1.42 -10.20
C GLY A 95 -26.35 0.74 -9.91
N ASP A 96 -25.24 1.36 -10.37
CA ASP A 96 -23.87 0.86 -10.12
C ASP A 96 -23.58 0.83 -8.61
N LYS A 97 -23.15 -0.34 -8.15
CA LYS A 97 -22.88 -0.69 -6.76
C LYS A 97 -21.38 -0.76 -6.47
N ILE A 98 -20.55 -0.25 -7.36
CA ILE A 98 -19.09 -0.30 -7.24
C ILE A 98 -18.57 1.00 -6.63
N TYR A 99 -17.96 0.88 -5.45
CA TYR A 99 -17.18 1.98 -4.86
C TYR A 99 -15.74 1.89 -5.38
N ASN A 100 -15.42 2.70 -6.39
CA ASN A 100 -14.10 2.72 -7.02
C ASN A 100 -13.01 3.27 -6.10
N ASN A 101 -13.37 4.06 -5.09
CA ASN A 101 -12.43 4.59 -4.10
C ASN A 101 -11.24 5.31 -4.77
N ALA A 102 -11.55 6.08 -5.83
CA ALA A 102 -10.56 6.75 -6.67
C ALA A 102 -9.64 7.66 -5.84
N ASP A 103 -10.21 8.41 -4.91
CA ASP A 103 -9.45 9.30 -4.03
C ASP A 103 -9.06 8.67 -2.68
N ASP A 104 -9.77 7.62 -2.24
CA ASP A 104 -9.55 6.93 -0.94
C ASP A 104 -9.34 5.42 -1.13
N ASN A 105 -8.23 4.98 -1.72
CA ASN A 105 -6.98 5.72 -1.94
C ASN A 105 -6.25 5.23 -3.20
N ALA A 106 -6.97 5.11 -4.32
CA ALA A 106 -6.34 4.72 -5.59
C ALA A 106 -5.35 5.79 -6.10
N SER A 107 -5.70 7.07 -5.96
CA SER A 107 -4.85 8.22 -6.31
C SER A 107 -3.54 8.23 -5.52
N GLY A 108 -3.60 8.04 -4.19
CA GLY A 108 -2.39 7.95 -3.37
C GLY A 108 -1.56 6.72 -3.69
N THR A 109 -2.19 5.55 -3.90
CA THR A 109 -1.50 4.33 -4.33
C THR A 109 -0.74 4.54 -5.65
N ALA A 110 -1.38 5.16 -6.64
CA ALA A 110 -0.76 5.50 -7.92
C ALA A 110 0.40 6.48 -7.74
N THR A 111 0.22 7.52 -6.91
CA THR A 111 1.27 8.50 -6.61
C THR A 111 2.53 7.85 -6.03
N VAL A 112 2.37 6.88 -5.11
CA VAL A 112 3.54 6.16 -4.56
C VAL A 112 4.26 5.35 -5.64
N LEU A 113 3.53 4.65 -6.51
CA LEU A 113 4.13 3.89 -7.61
C LEU A 113 4.94 4.80 -8.54
N GLU A 114 4.35 5.91 -8.99
CA GLU A 114 4.99 6.88 -9.89
C GLU A 114 6.24 7.53 -9.27
N LEU A 115 6.19 7.89 -7.98
CA LEU A 115 7.35 8.44 -7.29
C LEU A 115 8.49 7.42 -7.26
N PHE A 116 8.21 6.16 -6.91
CA PHE A 116 9.25 5.14 -6.85
C PHE A 116 9.80 4.79 -8.23
N GLU A 117 8.99 4.80 -9.27
CA GLU A 117 9.44 4.66 -10.65
C GLU A 117 10.40 5.78 -11.05
N LYS A 118 10.03 7.03 -10.75
CA LYS A 118 10.84 8.19 -11.04
C LYS A 118 12.19 8.15 -10.30
N TYR A 119 12.19 7.81 -9.02
CA TYR A 119 13.43 7.74 -8.23
C TYR A 119 14.31 6.56 -8.63
N ALA A 120 13.74 5.39 -8.92
CA ALA A 120 14.49 4.23 -9.38
C ALA A 120 15.17 4.49 -10.75
N SER A 121 14.46 5.15 -11.67
CA SER A 121 14.99 5.44 -13.02
C SER A 121 16.02 6.57 -13.06
N THR A 122 15.91 7.56 -12.17
CA THR A 122 16.79 8.74 -12.16
C THR A 122 17.90 8.67 -11.12
N ASN A 123 17.81 7.74 -10.16
CA ASN A 123 18.69 7.67 -8.99
C ASN A 123 18.87 9.04 -8.32
N SER A 124 17.79 9.81 -8.16
CA SER A 124 17.81 11.21 -7.71
C SER A 124 17.52 11.40 -6.21
N ASN A 125 17.33 10.30 -5.46
CA ASN A 125 17.07 10.34 -4.02
C ASN A 125 18.37 10.34 -3.20
N LYS A 126 18.55 11.39 -2.37
CA LYS A 126 19.66 11.45 -1.41
C LYS A 126 19.49 10.52 -0.22
N ARG A 127 18.24 10.40 0.25
CA ARG A 127 17.82 9.56 1.37
C ARG A 127 17.34 8.20 0.87
N THR A 128 17.37 7.20 1.75
CA THR A 128 16.79 5.90 1.44
C THR A 128 15.26 6.01 1.44
N LEU A 129 14.63 5.65 0.33
CA LEU A 129 13.17 5.66 0.19
C LEU A 129 12.59 4.28 0.43
N VAL A 130 11.49 4.20 1.17
CA VAL A 130 10.82 2.94 1.50
C VAL A 130 9.34 3.03 1.12
N SER A 131 8.88 2.18 0.20
CA SER A 131 7.47 2.11 -0.17
C SER A 131 6.69 1.26 0.82
N TYR A 132 5.43 1.61 1.06
CA TYR A 132 4.61 0.91 2.01
C TYR A 132 3.14 0.84 1.57
N PHE A 133 2.68 -0.34 1.15
CA PHE A 133 1.30 -0.58 0.76
C PHE A 133 0.60 -1.52 1.75
N TRP A 134 -0.63 -1.20 2.13
CA TRP A 134 -1.39 -2.00 3.10
C TRP A 134 -2.86 -2.17 2.75
N ARG A 135 -3.46 -3.25 3.26
CA ARG A 135 -4.91 -3.48 3.25
C ARG A 135 -5.55 -2.94 4.52
N GLY A 136 -6.81 -2.53 4.43
CA GLY A 136 -7.57 -1.94 5.51
C GLY A 136 -7.34 -0.44 5.56
N ARG A 137 -8.43 0.33 5.59
CA ARG A 137 -8.43 1.78 5.88
C ARG A 137 -7.85 2.02 7.28
N ALA A 138 -6.53 2.05 7.37
CA ALA A 138 -5.82 2.08 8.63
C ALA A 138 -5.98 3.45 9.27
N ARG A 139 -6.86 3.53 10.26
CA ARG A 139 -6.77 4.57 11.27
C ARG A 139 -5.55 4.24 12.13
N ILE A 140 -4.41 4.85 11.74
CA ILE A 140 -3.08 4.83 12.39
C ILE A 140 -2.27 3.55 12.13
N ILE A 141 -1.38 3.61 11.15
CA ILE A 141 -0.22 2.71 11.09
C ILE A 141 0.93 3.39 11.83
N ARG A 142 1.34 2.82 12.96
CA ARG A 142 2.59 3.23 13.61
C ARG A 142 3.74 2.56 12.88
N ILE A 143 4.36 3.28 11.96
CA ILE A 143 5.61 2.85 11.32
C ILE A 143 6.72 3.03 12.36
N LYS A 144 7.13 1.95 13.01
CA LYS A 144 8.34 1.94 13.83
C LYS A 144 9.53 1.78 12.89
N ILE A 145 10.14 2.90 12.49
CA ILE A 145 11.45 2.86 11.82
C ILE A 145 12.43 2.37 12.90
N LEU A 146 12.88 1.12 12.77
CA LEU A 146 13.96 0.58 13.58
C LEU A 146 15.25 1.07 12.91
N CYS A 147 15.76 2.20 13.38
CA CYS A 147 17.15 2.62 13.18
C CYS A 147 18.06 1.85 14.15
#